data_AF-A0A554LAA4-F1
#
_entry.id   AF-A0A554LAA4-F1
#
_cell.length_a   1.000
_cell.length_b   1.000
_cell.length_c   1.000
_cell.angle_alpha   90.00
_cell.angle_beta   90.00
_cell.angle_gamma   90.00
#
_symmetry.space_group_name_H-M   'P 1'
#
loop_
_entity.id
_entity.type
_entity.pdbx_description
1 polymer ?
#
loop_
_entity_poly.entity_id
_entity_poly.type
_entity_poly.pdbx_seq_one_letter_code
_entity_poly.pdbx_strand_id
1 'polypeptide(L)'
;MKKEAFAERAAEKRDINEAAGEHLEKMAEFLSAESERLRSEGFPVDEDCRIDLREFEDLYSKEVLERDKEKVSKIEAGFENSQSEKIAELLEAVKTLVFNKFWFDGRLVAVRTSKFDDYTNGVDQLILDRDTFQPLAAVDTTLDWKSKLPKIMDKIQKGSVVKYGVGLSKDGVEKMSYTGLPVFIISLNGDEVLELARGIEAGELGEEGERLAGVVAEELSRQSQQLSSLTGGKLQSSYSSANKIFKAL
;
A
#
# COMPACT_ATOMS: atom_id res chain seq x y z
N MET A 1 32.87 -8.97 -17.86
CA MET A 1 32.39 -9.10 -16.47
C MET A 1 31.48 -7.97 -15.99
N LYS A 2 31.93 -6.78 -15.54
CA LYS A 2 30.99 -5.74 -15.01
C LYS A 2 30.01 -5.16 -16.02
N LYS A 3 30.39 -5.04 -17.30
CA LYS A 3 29.52 -4.52 -18.37
C LYS A 3 28.48 -5.55 -18.85
N GLU A 4 28.85 -6.82 -18.90
CA GLU A 4 27.92 -7.91 -19.28
C GLU A 4 26.85 -8.10 -18.21
N ALA A 5 27.22 -8.16 -16.93
CA ALA A 5 26.27 -8.25 -15.82
C ALA A 5 25.34 -7.02 -15.71
N PHE A 6 25.75 -5.86 -16.21
CA PHE A 6 24.91 -4.67 -16.27
C PHE A 6 23.92 -4.73 -17.44
N ALA A 7 24.37 -5.19 -18.61
CA ALA A 7 23.50 -5.37 -19.78
C ALA A 7 22.45 -6.45 -19.56
N GLU A 8 22.81 -7.55 -18.91
CA GLU A 8 21.92 -8.66 -18.57
C GLU A 8 20.80 -8.22 -17.62
N ARG A 9 21.14 -7.50 -16.53
CA ARG A 9 20.15 -6.90 -15.61
C ARG A 9 19.24 -5.87 -16.26
N ALA A 10 19.77 -5.11 -17.22
CA ALA A 10 18.96 -4.13 -17.95
C ALA A 10 17.96 -4.81 -18.90
N ALA A 11 18.35 -5.95 -19.49
CA ALA A 11 17.45 -6.77 -20.31
C ALA A 11 16.36 -7.42 -19.45
N GLU A 12 16.74 -8.09 -18.36
CA GLU A 12 15.80 -8.70 -17.41
C GLU A 12 14.77 -7.70 -16.87
N LYS A 13 15.23 -6.50 -16.47
CA LYS A 13 14.33 -5.43 -16.01
C LYS A 13 13.35 -4.98 -17.10
N ARG A 14 13.80 -4.95 -18.36
CA ARG A 14 12.94 -4.58 -19.49
C ARG A 14 11.87 -5.64 -19.73
N ASP A 15 12.25 -6.92 -19.68
CA ASP A 15 11.34 -8.04 -19.91
C ASP A 15 10.26 -8.10 -18.82
N ILE A 16 10.63 -7.92 -17.55
CA ILE A 16 9.68 -7.83 -16.42
C ILE A 16 8.71 -6.65 -16.62
N ASN A 17 9.21 -5.49 -17.05
CA ASN A 17 8.38 -4.30 -17.23
C ASN A 17 7.43 -4.42 -18.43
N GLU A 18 7.82 -5.16 -19.47
CA GLU A 18 6.96 -5.49 -20.61
C GLU A 18 5.85 -6.43 -20.18
N ALA A 19 6.19 -7.55 -19.52
CA ALA A 19 5.23 -8.49 -18.96
C ALA A 19 4.25 -7.81 -17.97
N ALA A 20 4.74 -6.90 -17.14
CA ALA A 20 3.91 -6.16 -16.21
C ALA A 20 2.81 -5.33 -16.91
N GLY A 21 3.08 -4.82 -18.10
CA GLY A 21 2.11 -4.07 -18.89
C GLY A 21 0.90 -4.90 -19.30
N GLU A 22 1.12 -6.16 -19.68
CA GLU A 22 0.04 -7.07 -20.10
C GLU A 22 -0.90 -7.41 -18.94
N HIS A 23 -0.35 -7.55 -17.73
CA HIS A 23 -1.12 -7.82 -16.52
C HIS A 23 -1.86 -6.56 -16.02
N LEU A 24 -1.22 -5.39 -16.11
CA LEU A 24 -1.78 -4.14 -15.57
C LEU A 24 -3.11 -3.76 -16.21
N GLU A 25 -3.25 -3.93 -17.53
CA GLU A 25 -4.50 -3.66 -18.24
C GLU A 25 -5.67 -4.51 -17.69
N LYS A 26 -5.39 -5.78 -17.37
CA LYS A 26 -6.39 -6.68 -16.80
C LYS A 26 -6.70 -6.34 -15.34
N MET A 27 -5.71 -5.88 -14.57
CA MET A 27 -5.91 -5.51 -13.16
C MET A 27 -6.95 -4.41 -12.97
N ALA A 28 -7.17 -3.55 -13.97
CA ALA A 28 -8.18 -2.49 -13.91
C ALA A 28 -9.60 -3.04 -13.64
N GLU A 29 -9.99 -4.16 -14.27
CA GLU A 29 -11.30 -4.78 -14.05
C GLU A 29 -11.42 -5.34 -12.62
N PHE A 30 -10.36 -5.99 -12.12
CA PHE A 30 -10.32 -6.53 -10.76
C PHE A 30 -10.34 -5.44 -9.69
N LEU A 31 -9.61 -4.35 -9.90
CA LEU A 31 -9.61 -3.15 -9.05
C LEU A 31 -10.97 -2.48 -9.05
N SER A 32 -11.60 -2.32 -10.21
CA SER A 32 -12.92 -1.73 -10.30
C SER A 32 -13.96 -2.54 -9.50
N ALA A 33 -14.00 -3.86 -9.70
CA ALA A 33 -14.89 -4.74 -8.94
C ALA A 33 -14.60 -4.71 -7.43
N GLU A 34 -13.32 -4.67 -7.04
CA GLU A 34 -12.92 -4.54 -5.64
C GLU A 34 -13.32 -3.17 -5.06
N SER A 35 -13.21 -2.10 -5.84
CA SER A 35 -13.62 -0.76 -5.43
C SER A 35 -15.12 -0.66 -5.21
N GLU A 36 -15.93 -1.32 -6.05
CA GLU A 36 -17.38 -1.41 -5.86
C GLU A 36 -17.73 -2.13 -4.56
N ARG A 37 -17.05 -3.24 -4.27
CA ARG A 37 -17.19 -3.96 -3.01
C ARG A 37 -16.83 -3.05 -1.82
N LEU A 38 -15.67 -2.40 -1.85
CA LEU A 38 -15.24 -1.47 -0.80
C LEU A 38 -16.22 -0.31 -0.62
N ARG A 39 -16.71 0.30 -1.70
CA ARG A 39 -17.75 1.35 -1.62
C ARG A 39 -19.05 0.83 -1.02
N SER A 40 -19.45 -0.41 -1.33
CA SER A 40 -20.64 -1.03 -0.72
C SER A 40 -20.50 -1.24 0.80
N GLU A 41 -19.26 -1.31 1.30
CA GLU A 41 -18.92 -1.37 2.72
C GLU A 41 -18.74 0.02 3.36
N GLY A 42 -18.87 1.10 2.57
CA GLY A 42 -18.77 2.49 3.04
C GLY A 42 -17.38 3.11 2.88
N PHE A 43 -16.42 2.44 2.23
CA PHE A 43 -15.12 3.04 1.97
C PHE A 43 -15.21 4.14 0.89
N PRO A 44 -14.66 5.34 1.12
CA PRO A 44 -14.67 6.45 0.19
C PRO A 44 -13.52 6.31 -0.83
N VAL A 45 -13.60 5.32 -1.71
CA VAL A 45 -12.55 5.01 -2.71
C VAL A 45 -13.03 5.19 -4.15
N ASP A 46 -12.10 5.60 -5.01
CA ASP A 46 -12.27 5.62 -6.47
C ASP A 46 -12.15 4.22 -7.10
N GLU A 47 -12.19 4.14 -8.43
CA GLU A 47 -12.12 2.88 -9.21
C GLU A 47 -10.81 2.10 -9.01
N ASP A 48 -9.77 2.77 -8.55
CA ASP A 48 -8.43 2.24 -8.31
C ASP A 48 -8.23 1.79 -6.86
N CYS A 49 -9.31 1.73 -6.07
CA CYS A 49 -9.30 1.48 -4.63
C CYS A 49 -8.51 2.54 -3.84
N ARG A 50 -8.41 3.76 -4.38
CA ARG A 50 -7.70 4.87 -3.77
C ARG A 50 -8.66 5.81 -3.06
N ILE A 51 -8.30 6.28 -1.87
CA ILE A 51 -9.15 7.21 -1.11
C ILE A 51 -9.41 8.48 -1.94
N ASP A 52 -10.68 8.75 -2.20
CA ASP A 52 -11.14 9.90 -2.98
C ASP A 52 -11.27 11.14 -2.09
N LEU A 53 -10.49 12.17 -2.38
CA LEU A 53 -10.49 13.43 -1.62
C LEU A 53 -11.85 14.13 -1.65
N ARG A 54 -12.65 13.91 -2.70
CA ARG A 54 -13.98 14.54 -2.87
C ARG A 54 -14.96 14.08 -1.79
N GLU A 55 -14.75 12.89 -1.25
CA GLU A 55 -15.61 12.31 -0.21
C GLU A 55 -15.37 12.94 1.18
N PHE A 56 -14.41 13.87 1.31
CA PHE A 56 -14.04 14.51 2.58
C PHE A 56 -14.51 15.98 2.69
N GLU A 57 -15.44 16.43 1.86
CA GLU A 57 -16.01 17.80 1.87
C GLU A 57 -16.74 18.16 3.19
N ASP A 58 -17.18 17.16 3.94
CA ASP A 58 -17.78 17.32 5.27
C ASP A 58 -16.75 17.52 6.39
N LEU A 59 -15.50 17.09 6.18
CA LEU A 59 -14.41 17.20 7.15
C LEU A 59 -13.45 18.36 6.86
N TYR A 60 -13.31 18.77 5.62
CA TYR A 60 -12.40 19.83 5.20
C TYR A 60 -13.11 20.89 4.35
N SER A 61 -12.72 22.15 4.54
CA SER A 61 -13.26 23.23 3.72
C SER A 61 -12.82 23.09 2.25
N LYS A 62 -13.62 23.65 1.34
CA LYS A 62 -13.31 23.63 -0.09
C LYS A 62 -11.93 24.22 -0.39
N GLU A 63 -11.54 25.28 0.31
CA GLU A 63 -10.23 25.92 0.13
C GLU A 63 -9.08 24.97 0.50
N VAL A 64 -9.25 24.14 1.52
CA VAL A 64 -8.25 23.14 1.92
C VAL A 64 -8.14 22.04 0.86
N LEU A 65 -9.28 21.55 0.37
CA LEU A 65 -9.31 20.51 -0.66
C LEU A 65 -8.71 21.00 -1.98
N GLU A 66 -9.07 22.20 -2.44
CA GLU A 66 -8.51 22.78 -3.67
C GLU A 66 -7.00 23.02 -3.56
N ARG A 67 -6.52 23.56 -2.44
CA ARG A 67 -5.07 23.74 -2.21
C ARG A 67 -4.32 22.42 -2.27
N ASP A 68 -4.90 21.35 -1.72
CA ASP A 68 -4.27 20.04 -1.70
C ASP A 68 -4.32 19.35 -3.08
N LYS A 69 -5.42 19.51 -3.83
CA LYS A 69 -5.51 19.12 -5.25
C LYS A 69 -4.47 19.84 -6.10
N GLU A 70 -4.31 21.15 -5.94
CA GLU A 70 -3.30 21.94 -6.65
C GLU A 70 -1.87 21.45 -6.37
N LYS A 71 -1.58 21.01 -5.13
CA LYS A 71 -0.28 20.41 -4.78
C LYS A 71 -0.07 19.10 -5.51
N VAL A 72 -1.09 18.23 -5.54
CA VAL A 72 -1.04 16.96 -6.29
C VAL A 72 -0.76 17.24 -7.77
N SER A 73 -1.53 18.13 -8.40
CA SER A 73 -1.34 18.45 -9.82
C SER A 73 0.04 19.04 -10.14
N LYS A 74 0.62 19.84 -9.25
CA LYS A 74 1.99 20.36 -9.42
C LYS A 74 3.05 19.26 -9.36
N ILE A 75 2.84 18.24 -8.53
CA ILE A 75 3.74 17.10 -8.42
C ILE A 75 3.60 16.21 -9.66
N GLU A 76 2.36 15.91 -10.08
CA GLU A 76 2.06 15.09 -11.27
C GLU A 76 2.61 15.72 -12.56
N ALA A 77 2.53 17.05 -12.71
CA ALA A 77 3.13 17.74 -13.84
C ALA A 77 4.66 17.55 -13.93
N GLY A 78 5.32 17.22 -12.81
CA GLY A 78 6.73 16.85 -12.78
C GLY A 78 7.02 15.42 -13.25
N PHE A 79 6.01 14.53 -13.20
CA PHE A 79 6.13 13.11 -13.56
C PHE A 79 5.89 12.82 -15.03
N GLU A 80 5.24 13.70 -15.80
CA GLU A 80 4.99 13.51 -17.24
C GLU A 80 6.27 13.25 -18.06
N ASN A 81 7.45 13.57 -17.52
CA ASN A 81 8.75 13.31 -18.15
C ASN A 81 9.48 12.05 -17.64
N SER A 82 8.91 11.33 -16.66
CA SER A 82 9.46 10.07 -16.17
C SER A 82 8.67 8.89 -16.75
N GLN A 83 9.37 7.94 -17.38
CA GLN A 83 8.77 6.64 -17.66
C GLN A 83 8.45 5.98 -16.33
N SER A 84 7.17 5.98 -15.95
CA SER A 84 6.66 5.14 -14.88
C SER A 84 7.01 3.68 -15.20
N GLU A 85 7.61 2.99 -14.23
CA GLU A 85 7.89 1.56 -14.36
C GLU A 85 6.56 0.83 -14.15
N LYS A 86 5.99 0.27 -15.23
CA LYS A 86 4.74 -0.53 -15.23
C LYS A 86 4.72 -1.58 -14.12
N ILE A 87 5.88 -2.17 -13.79
CA ILE A 87 5.99 -3.12 -12.67
C ILE A 87 5.67 -2.50 -11.31
N ALA A 88 5.96 -1.22 -11.08
CA ALA A 88 5.60 -0.52 -9.86
C ALA A 88 4.09 -0.25 -9.78
N GLU A 89 3.46 0.14 -10.89
CA GLU A 89 2.00 0.28 -10.96
C GLU A 89 1.30 -1.07 -10.73
N LEU A 90 1.81 -2.13 -11.34
CA LEU A 90 1.31 -3.49 -11.13
C LEU A 90 1.46 -3.93 -9.68
N LEU A 91 2.60 -3.64 -9.04
CA LEU A 91 2.83 -3.95 -7.62
C LEU A 91 1.76 -3.29 -6.73
N GLU A 92 1.41 -2.02 -6.97
CA GLU A 92 0.36 -1.36 -6.20
C GLU A 92 -1.02 -2.00 -6.39
N ALA A 93 -1.37 -2.35 -7.62
CA ALA A 93 -2.63 -3.01 -7.97
C ALA A 93 -2.72 -4.40 -7.32
N VAL A 94 -1.72 -5.25 -7.58
CA VAL A 94 -1.62 -6.62 -7.06
C VAL A 94 -1.68 -6.61 -5.55
N LYS A 95 -0.87 -5.78 -4.87
CA LYS A 95 -0.86 -5.68 -3.41
C LYS A 95 -2.24 -5.36 -2.85
N THR A 96 -2.94 -4.39 -3.44
CA THR A 96 -4.30 -4.04 -3.01
C THR A 96 -5.25 -5.24 -3.12
N LEU A 97 -5.20 -5.95 -4.25
CA LEU A 97 -6.07 -7.08 -4.51
C LEU A 97 -5.76 -8.30 -3.64
N VAL A 98 -4.48 -8.66 -3.47
CA VAL A 98 -4.10 -9.81 -2.63
C VAL A 98 -4.47 -9.57 -1.17
N PHE A 99 -4.21 -8.40 -0.61
CA PHE A 99 -4.59 -8.08 0.78
C PHE A 99 -6.09 -8.20 1.01
N ASN A 100 -6.90 -7.81 0.04
CA ASN A 100 -8.35 -7.72 0.23
C ASN A 100 -9.11 -8.99 -0.11
N LYS A 101 -8.61 -9.79 -1.07
CA LYS A 101 -9.33 -10.94 -1.60
C LYS A 101 -8.72 -12.29 -1.24
N PHE A 102 -7.41 -12.37 -1.11
CA PHE A 102 -6.70 -13.66 -1.09
C PHE A 102 -5.97 -13.91 0.22
N TRP A 103 -5.23 -12.92 0.71
CA TRP A 103 -4.44 -13.06 1.92
C TRP A 103 -5.29 -12.84 3.16
N PHE A 104 -4.91 -13.54 4.22
CA PHE A 104 -5.36 -13.31 5.60
C PHE A 104 -6.88 -13.47 5.80
N ASP A 105 -7.53 -14.30 4.96
CA ASP A 105 -8.95 -14.64 5.05
C ASP A 105 -9.89 -13.41 5.17
N GLY A 106 -9.51 -12.30 4.52
CA GLY A 106 -10.27 -11.05 4.54
C GLY A 106 -10.24 -10.29 5.88
N ARG A 107 -9.47 -10.76 6.87
CA ARG A 107 -9.30 -10.09 8.17
C ARG A 107 -8.66 -8.71 8.01
N LEU A 108 -7.65 -8.61 7.15
CA LEU A 108 -7.04 -7.33 6.81
C LEU A 108 -7.76 -6.71 5.61
N VAL A 109 -7.88 -5.39 5.62
CA VAL A 109 -8.33 -4.62 4.46
C VAL A 109 -7.32 -3.50 4.19
N ALA A 110 -6.90 -3.40 2.94
CA ALA A 110 -6.00 -2.41 2.42
C ALA A 110 -6.75 -1.46 1.49
N VAL A 111 -6.52 -0.16 1.67
CA VAL A 111 -6.95 0.89 0.74
C VAL A 111 -5.74 1.72 0.34
N ARG A 112 -5.65 2.11 -0.93
CA ARG A 112 -4.61 3.04 -1.39
C ARG A 112 -4.94 4.41 -0.82
N THR A 113 -3.95 5.11 -0.27
CA THR A 113 -4.24 6.44 0.30
C THR A 113 -4.50 7.45 -0.79
N SER A 114 -5.07 8.60 -0.43
CA SER A 114 -5.26 9.70 -1.35
C SER A 114 -3.96 10.07 -2.07
N LYS A 115 -4.04 10.56 -3.32
CA LYS A 115 -2.84 11.05 -4.04
C LYS A 115 -2.07 12.12 -3.25
N PHE A 116 -2.78 12.90 -2.43
CA PHE A 116 -2.14 13.86 -1.53
C PHE A 116 -1.29 13.16 -0.46
N ASP A 117 -1.84 12.14 0.21
CA ASP A 117 -1.13 11.41 1.26
C ASP A 117 0.02 10.57 0.70
N ASP A 118 -0.16 9.98 -0.47
CA ASP A 118 0.88 9.31 -1.24
C ASP A 118 2.03 10.30 -1.55
N TYR A 119 1.76 11.36 -2.30
CA TYR A 119 2.84 12.24 -2.78
C TYR A 119 3.42 13.17 -1.71
N THR A 120 2.60 13.63 -0.76
CA THR A 120 3.02 14.61 0.25
C THR A 120 3.47 13.95 1.55
N ASN A 121 2.75 12.91 1.99
CA ASN A 121 3.03 12.24 3.27
C ASN A 121 3.79 10.93 3.07
N GLY A 122 3.88 10.41 1.83
CA GLY A 122 4.64 9.21 1.50
C GLY A 122 4.03 7.95 2.10
N VAL A 123 2.71 7.79 1.99
CA VAL A 123 2.02 6.58 2.45
C VAL A 123 1.26 6.00 1.28
N ASP A 124 1.65 4.85 0.74
CA ASP A 124 0.99 4.29 -0.46
C ASP A 124 -0.39 3.70 -0.09
N GLN A 125 -0.45 3.02 1.05
CA GLN A 125 -1.63 2.31 1.52
C GLN A 125 -1.83 2.41 3.02
N LEU A 126 -3.10 2.32 3.42
CA LEU A 126 -3.55 2.13 4.78
C LEU A 126 -4.07 0.70 4.94
N ILE A 127 -3.58 -0.03 5.94
CA ILE A 127 -4.10 -1.35 6.33
C ILE A 127 -4.91 -1.22 7.61
N LEU A 128 -6.09 -1.83 7.64
CA LEU A 128 -6.98 -1.90 8.80
C LEU A 128 -7.25 -3.37 9.15
N ASP A 129 -7.38 -3.67 10.44
CA ASP A 129 -7.81 -4.98 10.94
C ASP A 129 -9.30 -4.98 11.22
N ARG A 130 -10.06 -5.87 10.57
CA ARG A 130 -11.52 -5.96 10.74
C ARG A 130 -11.94 -6.48 12.10
N ASP A 131 -11.08 -7.27 12.76
CA ASP A 131 -11.42 -7.89 14.05
C ASP A 131 -11.25 -6.92 15.23
N THR A 132 -10.16 -6.15 15.22
CA THR A 132 -9.83 -5.22 16.32
C THR A 132 -10.17 -3.77 16.01
N PHE A 133 -10.59 -3.49 14.77
CA PHE A 133 -10.84 -2.14 14.24
C PHE A 133 -9.61 -1.21 14.29
N GLN A 134 -8.40 -1.78 14.40
CA GLN A 134 -7.19 -1.00 14.50
C GLN A 134 -6.66 -0.61 13.12
N PRO A 135 -6.30 0.68 12.91
CA PRO A 135 -5.47 1.07 11.77
C PRO A 135 -4.04 0.59 12.02
N LEU A 136 -3.60 -0.36 11.20
CA LEU A 136 -2.37 -1.11 11.44
C LEU A 136 -1.14 -0.44 10.85
N ALA A 137 -1.23 0.16 9.67
CA ALA A 137 -0.02 0.49 8.92
C ALA A 137 -0.22 1.60 7.88
N ALA A 138 0.78 2.47 7.79
CA ALA A 138 1.19 3.07 6.54
C ALA A 138 2.18 2.12 5.83
N VAL A 139 1.88 1.65 4.62
CA VAL A 139 2.78 0.77 3.86
C VAL A 139 3.51 1.57 2.78
N ASP A 140 4.84 1.48 2.78
CA ASP A 140 5.71 1.97 1.69
C ASP A 140 6.23 0.73 0.93
N THR A 141 5.96 0.69 -0.37
CA THR A 141 6.34 -0.43 -1.25
C THR A 141 7.47 0.04 -2.12
N THR A 142 8.62 -0.60 -2.03
CA THR A 142 9.74 -0.20 -2.87
C THR A 142 10.59 -1.38 -3.31
N LEU A 143 10.96 -1.34 -4.59
CA LEU A 143 11.95 -2.22 -5.20
C LEU A 143 13.40 -1.80 -4.83
N ASP A 144 13.61 -0.62 -4.24
CA ASP A 144 14.93 -0.11 -3.82
C ASP A 144 14.87 0.59 -2.45
N TRP A 145 14.68 -0.21 -1.39
CA TRP A 145 14.63 0.29 -0.01
C TRP A 145 15.97 0.85 0.49
N LYS A 146 17.09 0.44 -0.11
CA LYS A 146 18.44 0.82 0.36
C LYS A 146 18.74 2.29 0.11
N SER A 147 18.35 2.84 -1.04
CA SER A 147 18.55 4.26 -1.34
C SER A 147 17.61 5.18 -0.55
N LYS A 148 16.45 4.66 -0.12
CA LYS A 148 15.42 5.40 0.64
C LYS A 148 15.52 5.25 2.16
N LEU A 149 16.46 4.43 2.66
CA LEU A 149 16.57 4.04 4.08
C LEU A 149 16.49 5.22 5.06
N PRO A 150 17.23 6.34 4.89
CA PRO A 150 17.20 7.42 5.87
C PRO A 150 15.82 8.07 6.01
N LYS A 151 15.10 8.24 4.89
CA LYS A 151 13.75 8.81 4.89
C LYS A 151 12.75 7.86 5.53
N ILE A 152 12.87 6.57 5.25
CA ILE A 152 12.02 5.54 5.84
C ILE A 152 12.25 5.46 7.35
N MET A 153 13.50 5.51 7.81
CA MET A 153 13.83 5.50 9.24
C MET A 153 13.27 6.72 9.98
N ASP A 154 13.32 7.91 9.37
CA ASP A 154 12.72 9.12 9.95
C ASP A 154 11.19 8.98 10.10
N LYS A 155 10.52 8.46 9.07
CA LYS A 155 9.08 8.14 9.14
C LYS A 155 8.78 7.10 10.21
N ILE A 156 9.57 6.03 10.31
CA ILE A 156 9.39 4.97 11.31
C ILE A 156 9.48 5.53 12.74
N GLN A 157 10.40 6.46 13.00
CA GLN A 157 10.61 7.04 14.33
C GLN A 157 9.52 8.03 14.74
N LYS A 158 8.99 8.80 13.78
CA LYS A 158 7.96 9.82 14.02
C LYS A 158 6.54 9.28 13.85
N GLY A 159 6.42 8.16 13.14
CA GLY A 159 5.17 7.67 12.56
C GLY A 159 4.73 8.50 11.34
N SER A 160 3.83 7.93 10.55
CA SER A 160 3.26 8.59 9.37
C SER A 160 2.04 9.42 9.70
N VAL A 161 1.78 10.39 8.83
CA VAL A 161 0.55 11.18 8.81
C VAL A 161 -0.28 10.73 7.63
N VAL A 162 -1.57 10.49 7.86
CA VAL A 162 -2.56 10.26 6.79
C VAL A 162 -3.68 11.25 7.03
N LYS A 163 -3.76 12.26 6.18
CA LYS A 163 -4.73 13.33 6.28
C LYS A 163 -6.12 12.85 5.85
N TYR A 164 -6.22 12.18 4.71
CA TYR A 164 -7.48 11.64 4.19
C TYR A 164 -7.50 10.13 4.45
N GLY A 165 -7.77 9.76 5.71
CA GLY A 165 -7.78 8.38 6.16
C GLY A 165 -9.17 7.85 6.44
N VAL A 166 -9.23 6.55 6.73
CA VAL A 166 -10.45 5.86 7.17
C VAL A 166 -10.16 4.96 8.35
N GLY A 167 -11.13 4.79 9.23
CA GLY A 167 -11.12 3.84 10.34
C GLY A 167 -12.30 2.89 10.25
N LEU A 168 -12.17 1.76 10.95
CA LEU A 168 -13.30 0.85 11.15
C LEU A 168 -13.89 1.09 12.54
N SER A 169 -15.20 0.92 12.64
CA SER A 169 -15.92 0.87 13.90
C SER A 169 -17.03 -0.19 13.80
N LYS A 170 -17.79 -0.38 14.89
CA LYS A 170 -18.96 -1.26 14.86
C LYS A 170 -20.06 -0.76 13.95
N ASP A 171 -20.09 0.55 13.69
CA ASP A 171 -21.11 1.21 12.90
C ASP A 171 -20.73 1.31 11.41
N GLY A 172 -19.50 0.89 11.05
CA GLY A 172 -19.02 0.82 9.68
C GLY A 172 -17.68 1.54 9.49
N VAL A 173 -17.51 2.11 8.29
CA VAL A 173 -16.32 2.88 7.92
C VAL A 173 -16.49 4.35 8.29
N GLU A 174 -15.50 4.92 8.95
CA GLU A 174 -15.49 6.33 9.36
C GLU A 174 -14.32 7.08 8.71
N LYS A 175 -14.58 8.26 8.15
CA LYS A 175 -13.54 9.15 7.64
C LYS A 175 -12.81 9.82 8.80
N MET A 176 -11.48 9.79 8.79
CA MET A 176 -10.67 10.37 9.85
C MET A 176 -9.27 10.75 9.37
N SER A 177 -8.50 11.40 10.24
CA SER A 177 -7.08 11.65 10.00
C SER A 177 -6.24 10.96 11.07
N TYR A 178 -5.02 10.59 10.69
CA TYR A 178 -4.08 9.94 11.56
C TYR A 178 -2.78 10.71 11.67
N THR A 179 -2.25 10.75 12.88
CA THR A 179 -0.91 11.26 13.17
C THR A 179 -0.15 10.22 13.98
N GLY A 180 1.05 9.85 13.53
CA GLY A 180 1.88 8.88 14.21
C GLY A 180 1.43 7.44 14.01
N LEU A 181 0.99 7.09 12.79
CA LEU A 181 0.76 5.67 12.44
C LEU A 181 2.09 4.93 12.34
N PRO A 182 2.15 3.66 12.79
CA PRO A 182 3.30 2.81 12.52
C PRO A 182 3.47 2.60 11.01
N VAL A 183 4.72 2.50 10.59
CA VAL A 183 5.12 2.41 9.18
C VAL A 183 5.73 1.05 8.95
N PHE A 184 5.24 0.38 7.92
CA PHE A 184 5.70 -0.94 7.52
C PHE A 184 6.18 -0.91 6.08
N ILE A 185 7.15 -1.78 5.79
CA ILE A 185 7.72 -1.93 4.46
C ILE A 185 7.29 -3.29 3.95
N ILE A 186 6.66 -3.33 2.78
CA ILE A 186 6.41 -4.59 2.08
C ILE A 186 7.26 -4.55 0.82
N SER A 187 8.06 -5.58 0.61
CA SER A 187 8.93 -5.71 -0.56
C SER A 187 8.59 -7.01 -1.25
N LEU A 188 8.17 -6.90 -2.51
CA LEU A 188 7.99 -8.00 -3.44
C LEU A 188 8.92 -7.72 -4.63
N ASN A 189 9.56 -8.74 -5.15
CA ASN A 189 10.35 -8.65 -6.37
C ASN A 189 9.46 -8.75 -7.62
N GLY A 190 10.03 -8.47 -8.79
CA GLY A 190 9.27 -8.42 -10.05
C GLY A 190 8.58 -9.75 -10.38
N ASP A 191 9.24 -10.88 -10.16
CA ASP A 191 8.69 -12.20 -10.44
C ASP A 191 7.54 -12.55 -9.49
N GLU A 192 7.69 -12.26 -8.19
CA GLU A 192 6.63 -12.42 -7.19
C GLU A 192 5.38 -11.61 -7.56
N VAL A 193 5.55 -10.37 -8.04
CA VAL A 193 4.43 -9.53 -8.50
C VAL A 193 3.73 -10.15 -9.71
N LEU A 194 4.49 -10.63 -10.71
CA LEU A 194 3.93 -11.26 -11.90
C LEU A 194 3.21 -12.57 -11.58
N GLU A 195 3.72 -13.33 -10.61
CA GLU A 195 3.08 -14.55 -10.14
C GLU A 195 1.76 -14.29 -9.41
N LEU A 196 1.73 -13.33 -8.50
CA LEU A 196 0.50 -12.93 -7.84
C LEU A 196 -0.53 -12.38 -8.84
N ALA A 197 -0.08 -11.60 -9.84
CA ALA A 197 -0.96 -11.13 -10.91
C ALA A 197 -1.61 -12.30 -11.68
N ARG A 198 -0.82 -13.34 -12.02
CA ARG A 198 -1.34 -14.55 -12.65
C ARG A 198 -2.35 -15.29 -11.77
N GLY A 199 -2.09 -15.38 -10.47
CA GLY A 199 -3.04 -15.99 -9.51
C GLY A 199 -4.37 -15.22 -9.44
N ILE A 200 -4.30 -13.88 -9.36
CA ILE A 200 -5.49 -13.02 -9.38
C ILE A 200 -6.31 -13.26 -10.66
N GLU A 201 -5.65 -13.29 -11.82
CA GLU A 201 -6.32 -13.56 -13.10
C GLU A 201 -6.97 -14.94 -13.15
N ALA A 202 -6.36 -15.94 -12.53
CA ALA A 202 -6.91 -17.29 -12.42
C ALA A 202 -8.05 -17.39 -11.39
N GLY A 203 -8.19 -16.40 -10.51
CA GLY A 203 -9.17 -16.39 -9.41
C GLY A 203 -8.73 -17.17 -8.17
N GLU A 204 -7.49 -17.69 -8.13
CA GLU A 204 -6.91 -18.40 -7.00
C GLU A 204 -5.38 -18.20 -6.96
N LEU A 205 -4.81 -18.11 -5.76
CA LEU A 205 -3.35 -18.08 -5.62
C LEU A 205 -2.80 -19.51 -5.70
N GLY A 206 -1.71 -19.69 -6.44
CA GLY A 206 -0.94 -20.93 -6.41
C GLY A 206 -0.17 -21.08 -5.09
N GLU A 207 0.51 -22.23 -4.93
CA GLU A 207 1.31 -22.57 -3.74
C GLU A 207 2.28 -21.45 -3.34
N GLU A 208 2.93 -20.83 -4.31
CA GLU A 208 3.88 -19.74 -4.09
C GLU A 208 3.20 -18.44 -3.65
N GLY A 209 2.02 -18.11 -4.21
CA GLY A 209 1.25 -16.94 -3.78
C GLY A 209 0.73 -17.06 -2.35
N GLU A 210 0.37 -18.27 -1.93
CA GLU A 210 0.02 -18.60 -0.55
C GLU A 210 1.25 -18.56 0.37
N ARG A 211 2.38 -19.10 -0.10
CA ARG A 211 3.66 -19.03 0.63
C ARG A 211 4.06 -17.57 0.89
N LEU A 212 3.87 -16.69 -0.08
CA LEU A 212 4.16 -15.25 0.06
C LEU A 212 3.30 -14.59 1.13
N ALA A 213 2.05 -15.01 1.33
CA ALA A 213 1.20 -14.50 2.41
C ALA A 213 1.86 -14.72 3.78
N GLY A 214 2.35 -15.94 4.02
CA GLY A 214 3.07 -16.30 5.24
C GLY A 214 4.37 -15.51 5.42
N VAL A 215 5.16 -15.36 4.35
CA VAL A 215 6.39 -14.55 4.38
C VAL A 215 6.10 -13.08 4.72
N VAL A 216 5.06 -12.49 4.13
CA VAL A 216 4.66 -11.11 4.41
C VAL A 216 4.19 -10.96 5.86
N ALA A 217 3.38 -11.89 6.38
CA ALA A 217 2.95 -11.86 7.78
C ALA A 217 4.13 -11.96 8.76
N GLU A 218 5.05 -12.88 8.52
CA GLU A 218 6.27 -13.03 9.33
C GLU A 218 7.13 -11.77 9.29
N GLU A 219 7.29 -11.16 8.12
CA GLU A 219 8.07 -9.95 7.93
C GLU A 219 7.42 -8.74 8.64
N LEU A 220 6.11 -8.57 8.55
CA LEU A 220 5.36 -7.52 9.25
C LEU A 220 5.42 -7.70 10.77
N SER A 221 5.34 -8.94 11.26
CA SER A 221 5.53 -9.30 12.68
C SER A 221 6.95 -8.96 13.15
N ARG A 222 7.97 -9.35 12.38
CA ARG A 222 9.37 -9.06 12.66
C ARG A 222 9.64 -7.55 12.71
N GLN A 223 9.14 -6.80 11.74
CA GLN A 223 9.23 -5.34 11.73
C GLN A 223 8.54 -4.74 12.95
N SER A 224 7.34 -5.21 13.30
CA SER A 224 6.63 -4.72 14.48
C SER A 224 7.45 -4.87 15.76
N GLN A 225 8.11 -6.03 15.96
CA GLN A 225 8.97 -6.26 17.11
C GLN A 225 10.21 -5.37 17.10
N GLN A 226 10.89 -5.26 15.97
CA GLN A 226 12.13 -4.47 15.85
C GLN A 226 11.87 -2.97 15.98
N LEU A 227 10.83 -2.45 15.34
CA LEU A 227 10.53 -1.02 15.32
C LEU A 227 9.88 -0.55 16.63
N SER A 228 9.19 -1.44 17.36
CA SER A 228 8.70 -1.16 18.71
C SER A 228 9.84 -0.78 19.69
N SER A 229 11.03 -1.38 19.56
CA SER A 229 12.16 -1.04 20.43
C SER A 229 12.89 0.25 20.02
N LEU A 230 12.68 0.72 18.78
CA LEU A 230 13.27 1.94 18.23
C LEU A 230 12.38 3.17 18.39
N THR A 231 11.18 2.99 18.94
CA THR A 231 10.18 4.05 19.11
C THR A 231 9.75 4.18 20.57
N GLY A 232 9.06 5.27 20.90
CA GLY A 232 8.58 5.53 22.27
C GLY A 232 7.09 5.88 22.33
N GLY A 233 6.53 5.81 23.54
CA GLY A 233 5.18 6.29 23.83
C GLY A 233 4.08 5.58 23.04
N LYS A 234 3.20 6.36 22.41
CA LYS A 234 2.05 5.83 21.67
C LYS A 234 2.47 4.96 20.48
N LEU A 235 3.54 5.33 19.78
CA LEU A 235 3.99 4.63 18.58
C LEU A 235 4.54 3.24 18.90
N GLN A 236 5.30 3.11 19.99
CA GLN A 236 5.74 1.80 20.51
C GLN A 236 4.54 0.89 20.83
N SER A 237 3.49 1.45 21.43
CA SER A 237 2.26 0.72 21.75
C SER A 237 1.52 0.27 20.48
N SER A 238 1.50 1.11 19.44
CA SER A 238 0.93 0.78 18.13
C SER A 238 1.68 -0.39 17.47
N TYR A 239 3.01 -0.34 17.38
CA TYR A 239 3.80 -1.47 16.85
C TYR A 239 3.60 -2.75 17.67
N SER A 240 3.51 -2.64 18.99
CA SER A 240 3.27 -3.79 19.87
C SER A 240 1.90 -4.42 19.66
N SER A 241 0.90 -3.60 19.30
CA SER A 241 -0.46 -4.07 18.99
C SER A 241 -0.51 -4.72 17.61
N ALA A 242 0.10 -4.08 16.60
CA ALA A 242 0.24 -4.63 15.25
C ALA A 242 0.94 -6.00 15.26
N ASN A 243 2.00 -6.18 16.07
CA ASN A 243 2.69 -7.46 16.24
C ASN A 243 1.76 -8.59 16.69
N LYS A 244 0.81 -8.32 17.59
CA LYS A 244 -0.14 -9.34 18.07
C LYS A 244 -1.09 -9.76 16.96
N ILE A 245 -1.45 -8.82 16.08
CA ILE A 245 -2.33 -9.07 14.95
C ILE A 245 -1.59 -9.89 13.90
N PHE A 246 -0.41 -9.46 13.47
CA PHE A 246 0.38 -10.20 12.47
C PHE A 246 0.83 -11.60 12.92
N LYS A 247 1.00 -11.84 14.23
CA LYS A 247 1.26 -13.19 14.77
C LYS A 247 0.05 -14.11 14.80
N ALA A 248 -1.14 -13.54 14.61
CA ALA A 248 -2.41 -14.26 14.61
C ALA A 248 -3.00 -14.39 13.20
N LEU A 249 -2.25 -13.98 12.17
CA LEU A 249 -2.46 -14.32 10.77
C LEU A 249 -1.74 -15.63 10.48
#